data_AF-A0A961P0A4-F1
#
_entry.id   AF-A0A961P0A4-F1
#
_cell.length_a   1.000
_cell.length_b   1.000
_cell.length_c   1.000
_cell.angle_alpha   90.00
_cell.angle_beta   90.00
_cell.angle_gamma   90.00
#
_symmetry.space_group_name_H-M   'P 1'
#
loop_
_entity.id
_entity.type
_entity.pdbx_description
1 polymer ?
#
loop_
_entity_poly.entity_id
_entity_poly.type
_entity_poly.pdbx_seq_one_letter_code
_entity_poly.pdbx_strand_id
1 'polypeptide(L)'
;MASGPISKACMASGRDAANRTLCGCVQFVADLQLSASDQRMAAEFFAEPHQAQEIRQSDSGRHEAFWTRYKAFAGQAEELCAGY
;
A
#
# COMPACT_ATOMS: atom_id res chain seq x y z
N MET A 1 -12.67 11.22 3.85
CA MET A 1 -11.40 10.49 3.66
C MET A 1 -11.14 10.25 2.19
N ALA A 2 -9.87 10.08 1.80
CA ALA A 2 -9.52 9.60 0.48
C ALA A 2 -10.05 8.18 0.24
N SER A 3 -10.39 7.88 -1.01
CA SER A 3 -10.91 6.58 -1.44
C SER A 3 -10.23 6.16 -2.73
N GLY A 4 -9.87 4.89 -2.83
CA GLY A 4 -9.14 4.37 -3.97
C GLY A 4 -8.84 2.87 -3.81
N PRO A 5 -7.99 2.30 -4.68
CA PRO A 5 -7.69 0.87 -4.65
C PRO A 5 -7.05 0.42 -3.33
N ILE A 6 -6.15 1.22 -2.73
CA ILE A 6 -5.51 0.90 -1.46
C ILE A 6 -6.51 1.00 -0.30
N SER A 7 -7.34 2.05 -0.26
CA SER A 7 -8.38 2.17 0.77
C SER A 7 -9.33 0.96 0.76
N LYS A 8 -9.76 0.56 -0.45
CA LYS A 8 -10.65 -0.61 -0.63
C LYS A 8 -9.96 -1.90 -0.20
N ALA A 9 -8.71 -2.11 -0.60
CA ALA A 9 -7.93 -3.30 -0.26
C ALA A 9 -7.63 -3.38 1.25
N CYS A 10 -7.28 -2.25 1.87
CA CYS A 10 -7.09 -2.13 3.32
C CYS A 10 -8.36 -2.53 4.09
N MET A 11 -9.52 -1.99 3.70
CA MET A 11 -10.80 -2.37 4.32
C MET A 11 -11.16 -3.83 4.08
N ALA A 12 -10.84 -4.38 2.90
CA ALA A 12 -11.11 -5.77 2.54
C ALA A 12 -10.15 -6.78 3.18
N SER A 13 -8.99 -6.32 3.67
CA SER A 13 -7.94 -7.20 4.24
C SER A 13 -8.37 -7.95 5.51
N GLY A 14 -9.51 -7.56 6.12
CA GLY A 14 -10.04 -8.22 7.32
C GLY A 14 -9.17 -8.03 8.57
N ARG A 15 -8.19 -7.12 8.55
CA ARG A 15 -7.37 -6.78 9.72
C ARG A 15 -8.22 -6.06 10.76
N ASP A 16 -8.10 -6.43 12.02
CA ASP A 16 -8.92 -5.87 13.12
C ASP A 16 -8.82 -4.34 13.24
N ALA A 17 -7.65 -3.77 12.92
CA ALA A 17 -7.42 -2.32 12.94
C ALA A 17 -8.01 -1.58 11.72
N ALA A 18 -8.43 -2.29 10.67
CA ALA A 18 -8.88 -1.67 9.44
C ALA A 18 -10.19 -0.91 9.65
N ASN A 19 -10.12 0.41 9.54
CA ASN A 19 -11.26 1.30 9.62
C ASN A 19 -11.19 2.37 8.52
N ARG A 20 -12.32 3.04 8.26
CA ARG A 20 -12.41 4.02 7.17
C ARG A 20 -11.40 5.16 7.31
N THR A 21 -11.04 5.53 8.54
CA THR A 21 -10.11 6.64 8.83
C THR A 21 -8.69 6.23 8.54
N LEU A 22 -8.25 5.11 9.11
CA LEU A 22 -6.95 4.52 8.86
C LEU A 22 -6.76 4.23 7.37
N CYS A 23 -7.66 3.45 6.76
CA CYS A 23 -7.55 3.08 5.34
C CYS A 23 -7.69 4.29 4.40
N GLY A 24 -8.36 5.35 4.84
CA GLY A 24 -8.41 6.63 4.13
C GLY A 24 -7.11 7.41 4.20
N CYS A 25 -6.45 7.43 5.38
CA CYS A 25 -5.12 8.02 5.55
C CYS A 25 -4.08 7.30 4.69
N VAL A 26 -4.06 5.96 4.73
CA VAL A 26 -3.14 5.14 3.93
C VAL A 26 -3.34 5.40 2.43
N GLN A 27 -4.59 5.52 1.96
CA GLN A 27 -4.85 5.88 0.56
C GLN A 27 -4.36 7.29 0.21
N PHE A 28 -4.53 8.26 1.10
CA PHE A 28 -4.03 9.61 0.86
C PHE A 28 -2.50 9.62 0.69
N VAL A 29 -1.76 8.90 1.54
CA VAL A 29 -0.30 8.77 1.38
C VAL A 29 0.06 8.03 0.09
N ALA A 30 -0.72 7.01 -0.30
CA ALA A 30 -0.55 6.32 -1.58
C ALA A 30 -0.75 7.26 -2.78
N ASP A 31 -1.72 8.17 -2.74
CA ASP A 31 -1.98 9.14 -3.81
C ASP A 31 -0.83 10.15 -3.99
N LEU A 32 -0.06 10.42 -2.92
CA LEU A 32 1.10 11.31 -2.96
C LEU A 32 2.36 10.63 -3.50
N GLN A 33 2.53 9.33 -3.23
CA GLN A 33 3.81 8.64 -3.47
C GLN A 33 3.77 7.59 -4.58
N LEU A 34 2.61 7.00 -4.84
CA LEU A 34 2.45 5.88 -5.75
C LEU A 34 1.67 6.30 -6.99
N SER A 35 2.18 5.89 -8.16
CA SER A 35 1.41 6.03 -9.39
C SER A 35 0.18 5.11 -9.37
N ALA A 36 -0.78 5.34 -10.27
CA ALA A 36 -1.95 4.47 -10.39
C ALA A 36 -1.59 3.00 -10.66
N SER A 37 -0.48 2.71 -11.36
CA SER A 37 0.02 1.34 -11.54
C SER A 37 0.62 0.75 -10.27
N ASP A 38 1.39 1.55 -9.53
CA ASP A 38 1.97 1.09 -8.26
C ASP A 38 0.89 0.84 -7.23
N GLN A 39 -0.15 1.68 -7.17
CA GLN A 39 -1.28 1.48 -6.27
C GLN A 39 -2.06 0.19 -6.59
N ARG A 40 -2.17 -0.21 -7.86
CA ARG A 40 -2.80 -1.49 -8.22
C ARG A 40 -1.98 -2.67 -7.72
N MET A 41 -0.67 -2.67 -7.98
CA MET A 41 0.25 -3.71 -7.50
C MET A 41 0.29 -3.77 -5.97
N ALA A 42 0.37 -2.63 -5.30
CA ALA A 42 0.33 -2.56 -3.84
C ALA A 42 -1.01 -3.03 -3.26
N ALA A 43 -2.14 -2.77 -3.94
CA ALA A 43 -3.45 -3.27 -3.53
C ALA A 43 -3.53 -4.81 -3.61
N GLU A 44 -2.88 -5.43 -4.60
CA GLU A 44 -2.81 -6.89 -4.74
C GLU A 44 -2.12 -7.54 -3.53
N PHE A 45 -1.13 -6.88 -2.92
CA PHE A 45 -0.43 -7.41 -1.73
C PHE A 45 -1.32 -7.57 -0.50
N PHE A 46 -2.41 -6.81 -0.40
CA PHE A 46 -3.39 -6.99 0.69
C PHE A 46 -4.19 -8.28 0.53
N ALA A 47 -4.43 -8.71 -0.71
CA ALA A 47 -5.15 -9.94 -1.02
C ALA A 47 -4.21 -11.16 -1.09
N GLU A 48 -3.01 -10.97 -1.65
CA GLU A 48 -2.00 -12.02 -1.82
C GLU A 48 -0.66 -11.56 -1.25
N PRO A 49 -0.43 -11.72 0.06
CA PRO A 49 0.82 -11.32 0.71
C PRO A 49 2.08 -11.98 0.12
N HIS A 50 1.92 -13.14 -0.52
CA HIS A 50 3.01 -13.85 -1.20
C HIS A 50 3.61 -13.03 -2.36
N GLN A 51 2.81 -12.24 -3.08
CA GLN A 51 3.31 -11.40 -4.18
C GLN A 51 4.32 -10.37 -3.69
N ALA A 52 4.14 -9.83 -2.47
CA ALA A 52 5.11 -8.89 -1.91
C ALA A 52 6.48 -9.55 -1.73
N GLN A 53 6.51 -10.84 -1.35
CA GLN A 53 7.71 -11.63 -1.18
C GLN A 53 8.38 -11.95 -2.53
N GLU A 54 7.59 -12.22 -3.58
CA GLU A 54 8.11 -12.41 -4.95
C GLU A 54 8.70 -11.12 -5.52
N ILE A 55 7.97 -10.01 -5.43
CA ILE A 55 8.41 -8.70 -5.94
C ILE A 55 9.68 -8.24 -5.22
N ARG A 56 9.77 -8.44 -3.90
CA ARG A 56 10.97 -8.11 -3.12
C ARG A 56 12.21 -8.90 -3.55
N GLN A 57 12.05 -10.15 -3.97
CA GLN A 57 13.16 -11.03 -4.36
C GLN A 57 13.42 -11.04 -5.87
N SER A 58 12.66 -10.28 -6.64
CA SER A 58 12.79 -10.27 -8.10
C SER A 58 13.99 -9.43 -8.54
N ASP A 59 14.81 -9.98 -9.45
CA ASP A 59 15.94 -9.28 -10.08
C ASP A 59 15.50 -8.30 -11.21
N SER A 60 14.21 -7.99 -11.31
CA SER A 60 13.68 -7.06 -12.31
C SER A 60 13.83 -5.62 -11.85
N GLY A 61 14.52 -4.78 -12.62
CA GLY A 61 14.70 -3.36 -12.30
C GLY A 61 13.37 -2.59 -12.13
N ARG A 62 12.27 -3.03 -12.77
CA ARG A 62 10.93 -2.46 -12.55
C ARG A 62 10.42 -2.78 -11.14
N HIS A 63 10.64 -4.01 -10.68
CA HIS A 63 10.23 -4.44 -9.35
C HIS A 63 11.06 -3.76 -8.27
N GLU A 64 12.36 -3.60 -8.48
CA GLU A 64 13.22 -2.83 -7.57
C GLU A 64 12.79 -1.36 -7.44
N ALA A 65 12.48 -0.71 -8.57
CA ALA A 65 12.01 0.68 -8.58
C ALA A 65 10.63 0.83 -7.92
N PHE A 66 9.72 -0.13 -8.14
CA PHE A 66 8.46 -0.19 -7.41
C PHE A 66 8.71 -0.40 -5.90
N TRP A 67 9.53 -1.37 -5.52
CA TRP A 67 9.78 -1.72 -4.12
C TRP A 67 10.40 -0.57 -3.33
N THR A 68 11.25 0.22 -3.97
CA THR A 68 11.81 1.45 -3.39
C THR A 68 10.72 2.46 -3.05
N ARG A 69 9.80 2.72 -3.99
CA ARG A 69 8.66 3.63 -3.77
C ARG A 69 7.66 3.07 -2.77
N TYR A 70 7.40 1.77 -2.81
CA TYR A 70 6.53 1.08 -1.86
C TYR A 70 7.04 1.20 -0.42
N LYS A 71 8.35 1.03 -0.17
CA LYS A 71 8.94 1.23 1.16
C LYS A 71 8.81 2.66 1.66
N ALA A 72 9.02 3.65 0.79
CA ALA A 72 8.86 5.05 1.16
C ALA A 72 7.39 5.37 1.52
N PHE A 73 6.46 4.81 0.76
CA PHE A 73 5.02 4.90 1.03
C PHE A 73 4.69 4.27 2.38
N ALA A 74 5.15 3.04 2.63
CA ALA A 74 4.85 2.31 3.85
C ALA A 74 5.39 3.04 5.09
N GLY A 75 6.63 3.51 5.06
CA GLY A 75 7.22 4.24 6.18
C GLY A 75 6.48 5.54 6.49
N GLN A 76 6.09 6.32 5.47
CA GLN A 76 5.32 7.54 5.68
C GLN A 76 3.87 7.25 6.14
N ALA A 77 3.25 6.18 5.64
CA ALA A 77 1.94 5.77 6.10
C ALA A 77 1.97 5.32 7.57
N GLU A 78 3.02 4.61 8.01
CA GLU A 78 3.21 4.25 9.42
C GLU A 78 3.36 5.50 10.29
N GLU A 79 4.17 6.48 9.88
CA GLU A 79 4.36 7.72 10.64
C GLU A 79 3.07 8.56 10.73
N LEU A 80 2.37 8.76 9.61
CA LEU A 80 1.22 9.66 9.54
C LEU A 80 -0.09 9.02 10.00
N CYS A 81 -0.23 7.70 9.87
CA CYS A 81 -1.50 7.01 10.08
C CYS A 81 -1.54 6.16 11.35
N ALA A 82 -0.46 6.04 12.13
CA ALA A 82 -0.44 5.24 13.37
C ALA A 82 -1.45 5.68 14.45
N GLY A 83 -2.00 6.90 14.36
CA GLY A 83 -2.98 7.43 15.31
C GLY A 83 -4.45 7.11 14.98
N TYR A 84 -4.73 6.30 13.96
CA TYR A 84 -6.08 5.99 13.47
C TYR A 84 -6.52 4.54 13.71
#